data_AF-A0AA44HGY5-F1
#
_entry.id   AF-A0AA44HGY5-F1
#
_cell.length_a   1.000
_cell.length_b   1.000
_cell.length_c   1.000
_cell.angle_alpha   90.00
_cell.angle_beta   90.00
_cell.angle_gamma   90.00
#
_symmetry.space_group_name_H-M   'P 1'
#
loop_
_entity.id
_entity.type
_entity.pdbx_description
1 polymer ?
#
loop_
_entity_poly.entity_id
_entity_poly.type
_entity_poly.pdbx_seq_one_letter_code
_entity_poly.pdbx_strand_id
1 'polypeptide(L)'
;MFYDKQKDEFIVGFRGTEGFWNIDTMQDITLSLNGNIQSSSLLEFLEQVNKIIKNKHKRIIFVGHSLGGYLAQMALIYCDIKYKDKLSFSPNEVYTFNSPSVYGWNFPNIAIF
;
A
#
# COMPACT_ATOMS: atom_id res chain seq x y z
N MET A 1 -4.54 7.98 7.63
CA MET A 1 -3.74 9.03 6.96
C MET A 1 -3.61 10.21 7.88
N PHE A 2 -2.42 10.81 7.94
CA PHE A 2 -2.20 12.07 8.66
C PHE A 2 -1.34 13.00 7.81
N TYR A 3 -1.34 14.29 8.15
CA TYR A 3 -0.57 15.32 7.46
C TYR A 3 0.49 15.86 8.40
N ASP A 4 1.76 15.71 8.02
CA ASP A 4 2.89 16.30 8.72
C ASP A 4 3.01 17.77 8.29
N LYS A 5 2.68 18.68 9.23
CA LYS A 5 2.74 20.13 8.99
C LYS A 5 4.16 20.68 8.96
N GLN A 6 5.12 20.02 9.58
CA GLN A 6 6.51 20.48 9.62
C GLN A 6 7.20 20.19 8.29
N LYS A 7 6.91 19.02 7.70
CA LYS A 7 7.47 18.57 6.42
C LYS A 7 6.56 18.82 5.22
N ASP A 8 5.33 19.29 5.46
CA ASP A 8 4.34 19.59 4.43
C ASP A 8 4.02 18.38 3.53
N GLU A 9 3.83 17.21 4.15
CA GLU A 9 3.63 15.93 3.47
C GLU A 9 2.50 15.08 4.07
N PHE A 10 1.86 14.27 3.24
CA PHE A 10 0.85 13.30 3.65
C PHE A 10 1.49 11.94 3.92
N ILE A 11 1.14 11.33 5.04
CA ILE A 11 1.57 9.98 5.39
C ILE A 11 0.35 9.06 5.46
N VAL A 12 0.34 8.03 4.62
CA VAL A 12 -0.70 7.01 4.54
C VAL A 12 -0.15 5.72 5.14
N GLY A 13 -0.58 5.43 6.36
CA GLY A 13 -0.20 4.22 7.08
C GLY A 13 -1.18 3.07 6.83
N PHE A 14 -0.62 1.89 6.56
CA PHE A 14 -1.33 0.63 6.40
C PHE A 14 -0.98 -0.29 7.58
N ARG A 15 -2.01 -0.80 8.28
CA ARG A 15 -1.85 -1.70 9.43
C ARG A 15 -1.87 -3.15 8.96
N GLY A 16 -0.96 -3.97 9.47
CA GLY A 16 -0.99 -5.41 9.28
C GLY A 16 -1.92 -6.11 10.28
N THR A 17 -2.04 -7.43 10.17
CA THR A 17 -2.77 -8.22 11.15
C THR A 17 -2.02 -8.24 12.48
N GLU A 18 -2.74 -8.07 13.59
CA GLU A 18 -2.19 -8.25 14.93
C GLU A 18 -2.49 -9.67 15.41
N GLY A 19 -1.46 -10.50 15.54
CA GLY A 19 -1.54 -11.91 15.92
C GLY A 19 -0.22 -12.63 15.63
N PHE A 20 0.07 -13.72 16.35
CA PHE A 20 1.33 -14.48 16.28
C PHE A 20 1.73 -14.77 14.83
N TRP A 21 2.96 -14.39 14.48
CA TRP A 21 3.57 -14.49 13.15
C TRP A 21 3.82 -15.93 12.72
N ASN A 22 2.76 -16.63 12.31
CA ASN A 22 2.92 -17.88 11.57
C ASN A 22 3.02 -17.55 10.08
N ILE A 23 4.04 -18.12 9.44
CA ILE A 23 4.29 -18.02 7.99
C ILE A 23 3.04 -18.47 7.21
N ASP A 24 2.30 -19.45 7.72
CA ASP A 24 1.00 -19.88 7.21
C ASP A 24 -0.02 -18.73 7.16
N THR A 25 -0.12 -17.90 8.21
CA THR A 25 -1.07 -16.77 8.23
C THR A 25 -0.73 -15.73 7.16
N MET A 26 0.56 -15.47 6.91
CA MET A 26 0.96 -14.55 5.83
C MET A 26 0.69 -15.13 4.44
N GLN A 27 0.80 -16.45 4.29
CA GLN A 27 0.56 -17.16 3.04
C GLN A 27 -0.95 -17.26 2.76
N ASP A 28 -1.77 -17.54 3.77
CA ASP A 28 -3.23 -17.51 3.71
C ASP A 28 -3.78 -16.12 3.40
N ILE A 29 -3.17 -15.08 3.98
CA ILE A 29 -3.50 -13.71 3.63
C ILE A 29 -3.13 -13.44 2.16
N THR A 30 -1.93 -13.80 1.72
CA THR A 30 -1.53 -13.65 0.32
C THR A 30 -2.47 -14.39 -0.64
N LEU A 31 -2.91 -15.60 -0.28
CA LEU A 31 -3.90 -16.39 -1.00
C LEU A 31 -5.28 -15.71 -1.01
N SER A 32 -5.73 -15.16 0.12
CA SER A 32 -7.01 -14.44 0.21
C SER A 32 -7.01 -13.09 -0.53
N LEU A 33 -5.85 -12.43 -0.61
CA LEU A 33 -5.63 -11.21 -1.38
C LEU A 33 -5.56 -11.49 -2.88
N ASN A 34 -4.89 -12.56 -3.29
CA ASN A 34 -4.95 -13.08 -4.67
C ASN A 34 -6.36 -13.57 -5.03
N GLY A 35 -7.15 -13.98 -4.03
CA GLY A 35 -8.54 -14.40 -4.12
C GLY A 35 -9.58 -13.28 -4.27
N ASN A 36 -9.16 -12.03 -4.53
CA ASN A 36 -10.02 -10.92 -4.95
C ASN A 36 -10.92 -10.26 -3.89
N ILE A 37 -10.82 -10.61 -2.59
CA ILE A 37 -11.78 -10.13 -1.57
C ILE A 37 -11.39 -8.80 -0.89
N GLN A 38 -10.10 -8.45 -0.76
CA GLN A 38 -9.69 -7.13 -0.18
C GLN A 38 -9.22 -6.10 -1.23
N SER A 39 -9.17 -6.45 -2.51
CA SER A 39 -8.78 -5.52 -3.58
C SER A 39 -9.76 -4.34 -3.70
N SER A 40 -11.04 -4.57 -3.44
CA SER A 40 -12.09 -3.55 -3.42
C SER A 40 -11.91 -2.56 -2.28
N SER A 41 -11.71 -3.02 -1.04
CA SER A 41 -11.56 -2.14 0.12
C SER A 41 -10.30 -1.28 0.06
N LEU A 42 -9.19 -1.82 -0.47
CA LEU A 42 -7.97 -1.02 -0.68
C LEU A 42 -8.21 0.06 -1.74
N LEU A 43 -8.87 -0.26 -2.85
CA LEU A 43 -9.20 0.71 -3.88
C LEU A 43 -10.14 1.80 -3.36
N GLU A 44 -11.21 1.44 -2.66
CA GLU A 44 -12.16 2.39 -2.05
C GLU A 44 -11.46 3.33 -1.07
N PHE A 45 -10.53 2.81 -0.27
CA PHE A 45 -9.70 3.63 0.62
C PHE A 45 -8.82 4.61 -0.18
N LEU A 46 -8.15 4.15 -1.23
CA LEU A 46 -7.31 5.01 -2.07
C LEU A 46 -8.12 6.08 -2.80
N GLU A 47 -9.37 5.80 -3.17
CA GLU A 47 -10.29 6.81 -3.71
C GLU A 47 -10.65 7.89 -2.68
N GLN A 48 -10.85 7.50 -1.42
CA GLN A 48 -11.07 8.47 -0.34
C GLN A 48 -9.81 9.32 -0.10
N VAL A 49 -8.63 8.71 -0.11
CA VAL A 49 -7.35 9.43 -0.04
C VAL A 49 -7.24 10.41 -1.19
N ASN A 50 -7.49 9.97 -2.44
CA ASN A 50 -7.46 10.81 -3.64
C ASN A 50 -8.33 12.07 -3.43
N LYS A 51 -9.57 11.92 -2.95
CA LYS A 51 -10.46 13.07 -2.70
C LYS A 51 -9.87 14.11 -1.74
N ILE A 52 -9.06 13.70 -0.76
CA ILE A 52 -8.46 14.61 0.23
C ILE A 52 -7.22 15.31 -0.32
N ILE A 53 -6.37 14.56 -1.04
CA ILE A 53 -5.07 15.07 -1.53
C ILE A 53 -5.17 15.73 -2.90
N LYS A 54 -6.27 15.52 -3.63
CA LYS A 54 -6.50 16.11 -4.95
C LYS A 54 -6.31 17.63 -4.88
N ASN A 55 -5.52 18.15 -5.81
CA ASN A 55 -5.14 19.57 -5.93
C ASN A 55 -4.27 20.13 -4.79
N LYS A 56 -3.78 19.31 -3.85
CA LYS A 56 -2.85 19.78 -2.81
C LYS A 56 -1.39 19.83 -3.29
N HIS A 57 -1.05 19.04 -4.32
CA HIS A 57 0.29 18.93 -4.90
C HIS A 57 1.39 18.79 -3.83
N LYS A 58 1.15 17.96 -2.81
CA LYS A 58 2.07 17.70 -1.70
C LYS A 58 2.73 16.35 -1.86
N ARG A 59 3.87 16.18 -1.17
CA ARG A 59 4.50 14.86 -1.07
C ARG A 59 3.58 13.89 -0.35
N ILE A 60 3.56 12.65 -0.81
CA ILE A 60 2.75 11.56 -0.27
C ILE A 60 3.69 10.39 0.00
N ILE A 61 3.65 9.85 1.22
CA ILE A 61 4.46 8.73 1.64
C ILE A 61 3.52 7.60 2.08
N PHE A 62 3.75 6.40 1.57
CA PHE A 62 3.07 5.19 2.04
C PHE A 62 3.97 4.44 3.02
N VAL A 63 3.40 3.99 4.13
CA VAL A 63 4.15 3.25 5.16
C VAL A 63 3.38 2.04 5.66
N GLY A 64 4.08 0.94 5.94
CA GLY A 64 3.44 -0.24 6.52
C GLY A 64 4.41 -1.31 7.04
N HIS A 65 3.99 -2.03 8.09
CA HIS A 65 4.72 -3.16 8.65
C HIS A 65 3.93 -4.45 8.43
N SER A 66 4.59 -5.61 8.30
CA SER A 66 3.92 -6.90 8.07
C SER A 66 3.07 -6.88 6.80
N LEU A 67 1.87 -7.46 6.86
CA LEU A 67 0.80 -7.28 5.90
C LEU A 67 0.55 -5.82 5.51
N GLY A 68 0.68 -4.87 6.44
CA GLY A 68 0.54 -3.45 6.13
C GLY A 68 1.57 -2.97 5.10
N GLY A 69 2.79 -3.51 5.13
CA GLY A 69 3.80 -3.23 4.12
C GLY A 69 3.44 -3.83 2.75
N TYR A 70 2.78 -5.00 2.72
CA TYR A 70 2.30 -5.59 1.48
C TYR A 70 1.20 -4.72 0.88
N LEU A 71 0.26 -4.24 1.71
CA LEU A 71 -0.79 -3.32 1.28
C LEU A 71 -0.21 -2.00 0.76
N ALA A 72 0.86 -1.48 1.37
CA ALA A 72 1.56 -0.29 0.88
C ALA A 72 2.18 -0.50 -0.51
N GLN A 73 2.78 -1.67 -0.77
CA GLN A 73 3.29 -2.03 -2.11
C GLN A 73 2.16 -2.20 -3.12
N MET A 74 1.07 -2.88 -2.74
CA MET A 74 -0.09 -3.03 -3.62
C MET A 74 -0.76 -1.69 -3.92
N ALA A 75 -0.81 -0.78 -2.95
CA ALA A 75 -1.32 0.57 -3.14
C ALA A 75 -0.50 1.36 -4.17
N LEU A 76 0.83 1.23 -4.13
CA LEU A 76 1.71 1.80 -5.16
C LEU A 76 1.36 1.24 -6.55
N ILE A 77 1.26 -0.09 -6.69
CA ILE A 77 0.88 -0.73 -7.97
C ILE A 77 -0.51 -0.26 -8.45
N TYR A 78 -1.44 -0.03 -7.53
CA TYR A 78 -2.78 0.46 -7.86
C TYR A 78 -2.72 1.89 -8.39
N CYS A 79 -1.95 2.76 -7.74
CA CYS A 79 -1.73 4.14 -8.15
C CYS A 79 -0.97 4.27 -9.47
N ASP A 80 0.10 3.49 -9.68
CA ASP A 80 0.99 3.68 -10.84
C ASP A 80 0.61 2.87 -12.08
N ILE A 81 -0.03 1.72 -11.89
CA ILE A 81 -0.23 0.75 -12.97
C ILE A 81 -1.71 0.44 -13.16
N LYS A 82 -2.35 -0.16 -12.15
CA LYS A 82 -3.66 -0.80 -12.34
C LYS A 82 -4.82 0.19 -12.47
N TYR A 83 -4.78 1.28 -11.71
CA TYR A 83 -5.87 2.25 -11.62
C TYR A 83 -5.38 3.69 -11.76
N LYS A 84 -4.25 3.92 -12.44
CA LYS A 84 -3.63 5.24 -12.63
C LYS A 84 -4.59 6.33 -13.10
N ASP A 85 -5.45 6.00 -14.06
CA ASP A 85 -6.42 6.98 -14.60
C ASP A 85 -7.50 7.35 -13.57
N LYS A 86 -7.84 6.41 -12.67
CA LYS A 86 -8.85 6.60 -11.62
C LYS A 86 -8.28 7.26 -10.37
N LEU A 87 -7.11 6.78 -9.95
CA LEU A 87 -6.31 7.29 -8.84
C LEU A 87 -5.28 8.25 -9.42
N SER A 88 -5.70 9.49 -9.68
CA SER A 88 -4.86 10.53 -10.30
C SER A 88 -3.74 11.06 -9.37
N PHE A 89 -3.09 10.17 -8.62
CA PHE A 89 -1.98 10.44 -7.71
C PHE A 89 -1.13 9.17 -7.53
N SER A 90 0.11 9.36 -7.14
CA SER A 90 1.02 8.27 -6.75
C SER A 90 1.84 8.71 -5.53
N PRO A 91 2.20 7.80 -4.61
CA PRO A 91 3.14 8.12 -3.54
C PRO A 91 4.51 8.47 -4.11
N ASN A 92 5.20 9.42 -3.47
CA ASN A 92 6.58 9.74 -3.78
C ASN A 92 7.54 8.68 -3.24
N GLU A 93 7.22 8.09 -2.10
CA GLU A 93 8.04 7.09 -1.41
C GLU A 93 7.16 6.04 -0.73
N VAL A 94 7.68 4.82 -0.64
CA VAL A 94 7.03 3.70 0.04
C VAL A 94 8.03 3.05 0.99
N TYR A 95 7.71 3.07 2.29
CA TYR A 95 8.53 2.43 3.32
C TYR A 95 7.80 1.20 3.86
N THR A 96 8.45 0.04 3.75
CA THR A 96 7.90 -1.21 4.28
C THR A 96 8.87 -1.85 5.27
N PHE A 97 8.30 -2.48 6.29
CA PHE A 97 9.08 -3.10 7.37
C PHE A 97 8.63 -4.55 7.55
N ASN A 98 9.56 -5.49 7.41
CA ASN A 98 9.31 -6.93 7.53
C ASN A 98 8.05 -7.41 6.77
N SER A 99 7.89 -6.87 5.56
CA SER A 99 6.73 -7.12 4.71
C SER A 99 6.95 -8.35 3.84
N PRO A 100 5.91 -9.16 3.56
CA PRO A 100 6.01 -10.13 2.47
C PRO A 100 6.16 -9.40 1.13
N SER A 101 6.79 -10.09 0.18
CA SER A 101 6.89 -9.66 -1.22
C SER A 101 5.54 -9.80 -1.92
N VAL A 102 5.19 -8.82 -2.76
CA VAL A 102 3.98 -8.88 -3.61
C VAL A 102 4.04 -9.97 -4.69
N TYR A 103 5.23 -10.49 -4.97
CA TYR A 103 5.48 -11.55 -5.96
C TYR A 103 5.88 -12.90 -5.32
N GLY A 104 5.77 -13.03 -4.00
CA GLY A 104 6.13 -14.24 -3.25
C GLY A 104 7.57 -14.25 -2.70
N TRP A 105 7.83 -15.21 -1.80
CA TRP A 105 8.99 -15.24 -0.89
C TRP A 105 10.38 -15.43 -1.54
N ASN A 106 10.46 -15.83 -2.82
CA ASN A 106 11.72 -16.28 -3.44
C ASN A 106 12.13 -15.54 -4.73
N PHE A 107 11.54 -14.38 -5.02
CA PHE A 107 11.95 -13.60 -6.19
C PHE A 107 12.31 -12.17 -5.76
N PRO A 108 13.61 -11.81 -5.73
CA PRO A 108 13.99 -10.41 -5.73
C PRO A 108 13.55 -9.82 -7.08
N ASN A 109 12.37 -9.20 -7.07
CA ASN A 109 11.87 -8.47 -8.22
C ASN A 109 12.23 -7.00 -8.01
N ILE A 110 13.07 -6.49 -8.89
CA ILE A 110 13.18 -5.05 -9.06
C ILE A 110 11.85 -4.64 -9.70
N ALA A 111 10.99 -3.99 -8.93
CA ALA A 111 9.86 -3.28 -9.50
C ALA A 111 10.44 -2.06 -10.23
N ILE A 112 10.76 -2.24 -11.51
CA ILE A 112 11.14 -1.15 -12.40
C ILE A 112 9.82 -0.48 -12.82
N PHE A 113 9.56 0.70 -12.27
CA PHE A 113 8.44 1.57 -12.65
C PHE A 113 8.88 2.55 -13.74
#